data_AF-A0A6H5HD01-F1
#
_entry.id   AF-A0A6H5HD01-F1
#
_cell.length_a   1.000
_cell.length_b   1.000
_cell.length_c   1.000
_cell.angle_alpha   90.00
_cell.angle_beta   90.00
_cell.angle_gamma   90.00
#
_symmetry.space_group_name_H-M   'P 1'
#
loop_
_entity.id
_entity.type
_entity.pdbx_description
1 polymer ?
#
loop_
_entity_poly.entity_id
_entity_poly.type
_entity_poly.pdbx_seq_one_letter_code
_entity_poly.pdbx_strand_id
1 'polypeptide(L)'
;MFETFVATQIYKRKPMAQSCQAIGNWIPSNWKKRSTKKTKIFLLNTPHNPVGKVFSKDELEMIAGLCKKWNVLVISDEVYEWMVYEPFKHIRIATLPDMWERTITIGSAGKTFSVTGWKTGWAYGPAHLIHNLQVVHQNNLNSINTPTQEAIARSLEEEVARRDSPDCYLVSLARELRGKRDFMAKFMTEIGMVPTIPEGGYFMMVDWTPLGIPPSAFYSEEHKHLGENHIRYCFIKIRSLPRERGGGGPRAMGWLVWEDFRERSSAPASIIVYSRRNGDSRTKLVEFEEVESTSLRIA
;
A
#
# COMPACT_ATOMS: atom_id res chain seq x y z
N MET A 1 15.08 -25.88 -2.95
CA MET A 1 15.00 -24.43 -2.67
C MET A 1 14.34 -23.76 -3.86
N PHE A 2 13.11 -23.26 -3.68
CA PHE A 2 12.32 -22.62 -4.73
C PHE A 2 12.67 -21.13 -4.79
N GLU A 3 12.66 -20.53 -5.98
CA GLU A 3 12.85 -19.08 -6.14
C GLU A 3 11.48 -18.41 -6.32
N THR A 4 11.15 -17.51 -5.38
CA THR A 4 9.97 -16.63 -5.42
C THR A 4 10.41 -15.27 -5.95
N PHE A 5 9.68 -14.71 -6.92
CA PHE A 5 10.00 -13.40 -7.50
C PHE A 5 8.93 -12.38 -7.14
N VAL A 6 9.38 -11.23 -6.65
CA VAL A 6 8.51 -10.07 -6.41
C VAL A 6 8.61 -9.13 -7.60
N ALA A 7 7.46 -8.70 -8.13
CA ALA A 7 7.35 -7.74 -9.22
C ALA A 7 8.34 -6.55 -9.07
N THR A 8 8.46 -5.98 -7.87
CA THR A 8 9.35 -4.86 -7.55
C THR A 8 10.82 -5.08 -7.90
N GLN A 9 11.30 -6.32 -7.92
CA GLN A 9 12.71 -6.60 -8.20
C GLN A 9 13.06 -6.58 -9.70
N ILE A 10 12.08 -6.37 -10.58
CA ILE A 10 12.22 -6.49 -12.04
C ILE A 10 12.04 -5.13 -12.74
N TYR A 11 11.48 -4.14 -12.04
CA TYR A 11 11.17 -2.83 -12.62
C TYR A 11 12.21 -1.78 -12.21
N LYS A 12 12.99 -1.34 -13.18
CA LYS A 12 13.73 -0.08 -13.07
C LYS A 12 12.80 1.03 -13.53
N ARG A 13 12.59 2.03 -12.66
CA ARG A 13 11.93 3.28 -13.01
C ARG A 13 12.67 3.92 -14.21
N LYS A 14 11.96 4.33 -15.26
CA LYS A 14 12.55 5.21 -16.27
C LYS A 14 12.84 6.56 -15.59
N PRO A 15 14.06 7.13 -15.68
CA PRO A 15 14.30 8.49 -15.22
C PRO A 15 13.44 9.44 -16.06
N MET A 16 12.54 10.18 -15.42
CA MET A 16 11.82 11.28 -16.06
C MET A 16 12.09 12.56 -15.28
N ALA A 17 12.48 13.61 -16.00
CA ALA A 17 12.68 14.93 -15.45
C ALA A 17 11.34 15.57 -15.06
N GLN A 18 11.36 16.38 -13.98
CA GLN A 18 10.36 17.36 -13.51
C GLN A 18 9.55 17.03 -12.24
N SER A 19 9.08 18.12 -11.65
CA SER A 19 8.72 18.44 -10.25
C SER A 19 7.62 17.62 -9.57
N CYS A 20 7.03 16.65 -10.28
CA CYS A 20 6.11 15.62 -9.77
C CYS A 20 6.28 14.40 -10.67
N GLN A 21 6.44 13.20 -10.09
CA GLN A 21 6.72 12.01 -10.88
C GLN A 21 5.45 11.17 -11.04
N ALA A 22 4.93 11.07 -12.26
CA ALA A 22 4.01 10.00 -12.62
C ALA A 22 4.72 8.64 -12.46
N ILE A 23 3.98 7.60 -12.06
CA ILE A 23 4.55 6.28 -11.75
C ILE A 23 5.18 5.60 -12.99
N GLY A 24 4.67 5.91 -14.18
CA GLY A 24 5.17 5.44 -15.46
C GLY A 24 4.92 3.94 -15.71
N ASN A 25 5.20 3.51 -16.95
CA ASN A 25 5.10 2.10 -17.33
C ASN A 25 6.28 1.31 -16.76
N TRP A 26 5.97 0.18 -16.15
CA TRP A 26 6.90 -0.77 -15.56
C TRP A 26 7.14 -1.88 -16.58
N ILE A 27 8.31 -1.83 -17.23
CA ILE A 27 8.74 -2.86 -18.19
C ILE A 27 9.67 -3.85 -17.49
N PRO A 28 9.49 -5.18 -17.64
CA PRO A 28 10.35 -6.17 -17.02
C PRO A 28 11.79 -6.12 -17.58
N SER A 29 12.62 -5.24 -17.03
CA SER A 29 13.96 -4.96 -17.54
C SER A 29 14.95 -6.12 -17.33
N ASN A 30 14.64 -7.05 -16.41
CA ASN A 30 15.53 -8.14 -16.01
C ASN A 30 14.90 -9.54 -15.96
N TRP A 31 13.70 -9.73 -16.54
CA TRP A 31 13.00 -11.03 -16.47
C TRP A 31 13.87 -12.18 -16.96
N LYS A 32 14.47 -12.08 -18.15
CA LYS A 32 15.30 -13.15 -18.75
C LYS A 32 16.49 -13.57 -17.89
N LYS A 33 17.04 -12.67 -17.07
CA LYS A 33 18.18 -12.97 -16.18
C LYS A 33 17.75 -13.65 -14.88
N ARG A 34 16.48 -13.50 -14.49
CA ARG A 34 15.93 -13.95 -13.21
C ARG A 34 14.99 -15.15 -13.37
N SER A 35 14.36 -15.33 -14.52
CA SER A 35 13.51 -16.49 -14.82
C SER A 35 14.38 -17.70 -15.14
N THR A 36 14.62 -18.54 -14.13
CA THR A 36 15.32 -19.82 -14.27
C THR A 36 14.31 -20.96 -14.38
N LYS A 37 14.76 -22.19 -14.69
CA LYS A 37 13.90 -23.39 -14.58
C LYS A 37 13.38 -23.64 -13.15
N LYS A 38 13.95 -22.97 -12.14
CA LYS A 38 13.54 -23.06 -10.72
C LYS A 38 12.46 -22.04 -10.35
N THR A 39 12.19 -21.04 -11.19
CA THR A 39 11.12 -20.06 -10.95
C THR A 39 9.76 -20.75 -10.96
N LYS A 40 9.00 -20.64 -9.86
CA LYS A 40 7.67 -21.24 -9.73
C LYS A 40 6.55 -20.24 -9.54
N ILE A 41 6.84 -19.09 -8.93
CA ILE A 41 5.83 -18.10 -8.54
C ILE A 41 6.28 -16.69 -8.93
N PHE A 42 5.32 -15.93 -9.47
CA PHE A 42 5.36 -14.48 -9.65
C PHE A 42 4.43 -13.82 -8.64
N LEU A 43 4.97 -12.98 -7.76
CA LEU A 43 4.17 -12.16 -6.84
C LEU A 43 3.88 -10.81 -7.50
N LEU A 44 2.61 -10.62 -7.88
CA LEU A 44 2.06 -9.37 -8.38
C LEU A 44 1.36 -8.66 -7.23
N ASN A 45 1.64 -7.37 -7.03
CA ASN A 45 0.89 -6.54 -6.09
C ASN A 45 0.34 -5.31 -6.82
N THR A 46 -0.98 -5.25 -6.96
CA THR A 46 -1.68 -4.18 -7.69
C THR A 46 -3.07 -3.94 -7.09
N PRO A 47 -3.42 -2.72 -6.66
CA PRO A 47 -2.57 -1.54 -6.55
C PRO A 47 -1.36 -1.74 -5.62
N HIS A 48 -0.20 -1.25 -6.05
CA HIS A 48 1.10 -1.59 -5.48
C HIS A 48 1.40 -0.81 -4.19
N ASN A 49 1.80 -1.50 -3.13
CA ASN A 49 2.40 -0.92 -1.94
C ASN A 49 3.94 -1.04 -2.04
N PRO A 50 4.73 0.05 -1.92
CA PRO A 50 4.34 1.38 -1.40
C PRO A 50 4.09 2.46 -2.45
N VAL A 51 4.33 2.17 -3.73
CA VAL A 51 4.39 3.18 -4.80
C VAL A 51 3.01 3.75 -5.17
N GLY A 52 1.96 2.96 -5.00
CA GLY A 52 0.60 3.29 -5.44
C GLY A 52 0.35 3.03 -6.92
N LYS A 53 1.16 2.19 -7.58
CA LYS A 53 0.99 1.84 -9.00
C LYS A 53 -0.25 0.99 -9.22
N VAL A 54 -1.02 1.30 -10.25
CA VAL A 54 -2.08 0.42 -10.76
C VAL A 54 -1.59 -0.14 -12.10
N PHE A 55 -1.43 -1.45 -12.20
CA PHE A 55 -0.91 -2.06 -13.42
C PHE A 55 -1.94 -1.94 -14.55
N SER A 56 -1.47 -1.45 -15.70
CA SER A 56 -2.31 -1.31 -16.90
C SER A 56 -2.58 -2.67 -17.54
N LYS A 57 -3.59 -2.70 -18.43
CA LYS A 57 -3.90 -3.92 -19.18
C LYS A 57 -2.68 -4.45 -19.94
N ASP A 58 -1.98 -3.59 -20.66
CA ASP A 58 -0.81 -3.95 -21.47
C ASP A 58 0.33 -4.51 -20.59
N GLU A 59 0.54 -3.96 -19.40
CA GLU A 59 1.52 -4.47 -18.44
C GLU A 59 1.14 -5.85 -17.92
N LEU A 60 -0.14 -6.06 -17.59
CA LEU A 60 -0.65 -7.35 -17.13
C LEU A 60 -0.62 -8.40 -18.24
N GLU A 61 -0.93 -8.04 -19.49
CA GLU A 61 -0.83 -8.94 -20.65
C GLU A 61 0.62 -9.36 -20.92
N MET A 62 1.57 -8.45 -20.77
CA MET A 62 2.99 -8.77 -20.84
C MET A 62 3.40 -9.73 -19.72
N ILE A 63 2.99 -9.48 -18.47
CA ILE A 63 3.27 -10.38 -17.33
C ILE A 63 2.63 -11.76 -17.58
N ALA A 64 1.39 -11.79 -18.05
CA ALA A 64 0.68 -13.01 -18.41
C ALA A 64 1.45 -13.81 -19.47
N GLY A 65 1.90 -13.16 -20.55
CA GLY A 65 2.71 -13.79 -21.59
C GLY A 65 3.99 -14.44 -21.05
N LEU A 66 4.66 -13.79 -20.09
CA LEU A 66 5.83 -14.36 -19.41
C LEU A 66 5.45 -15.55 -18.52
N CYS A 67 4.39 -15.43 -17.72
CA CYS A 67 3.95 -16.51 -16.84
C CYS A 67 3.55 -17.76 -17.63
N LYS A 68 2.86 -17.57 -18.77
CA LYS A 68 2.50 -18.67 -19.68
C LYS A 68 3.73 -19.31 -20.32
N LYS A 69 4.64 -18.50 -20.87
CA LYS A 69 5.86 -18.99 -21.52
C LYS A 69 6.72 -19.87 -20.60
N TRP A 70 6.81 -19.52 -19.32
CA TRP A 70 7.69 -20.18 -18.35
C TRP A 70 6.96 -21.12 -17.39
N ASN A 71 5.66 -21.33 -17.59
CA ASN A 71 4.78 -22.08 -16.71
C ASN A 71 4.93 -21.69 -15.22
N VAL A 72 4.81 -20.39 -14.96
CA VAL A 72 4.91 -19.79 -13.63
C VAL A 72 3.50 -19.53 -13.09
N LEU A 73 3.29 -19.80 -11.81
CA LEU A 73 2.07 -19.45 -11.07
C LEU A 73 2.12 -17.97 -10.66
N VAL A 74 0.97 -17.34 -10.49
CA VAL A 74 0.84 -15.97 -10.01
C VAL A 74 0.17 -15.96 -8.66
N ILE A 75 0.77 -15.26 -7.70
CA ILE A 75 0.07 -14.78 -6.51
C ILE A 75 -0.21 -13.31 -6.75
N SER A 76 -1.49 -12.96 -6.88
CA SER A 76 -1.96 -11.59 -7.11
C SER A 76 -2.47 -11.01 -5.79
N ASP A 77 -1.65 -10.19 -5.14
CA ASP A 77 -2.03 -9.39 -3.98
C ASP A 77 -2.80 -8.15 -4.45
N GLU A 78 -4.13 -8.21 -4.30
CA GLU A 78 -5.08 -7.20 -4.75
C GLU A 78 -5.82 -6.55 -3.58
N VAL A 79 -5.20 -6.49 -2.39
CA VAL A 79 -5.86 -5.96 -1.17
C VAL A 79 -6.33 -4.50 -1.29
N TYR A 80 -5.81 -3.73 -2.25
CA TYR A 80 -6.21 -2.34 -2.52
C TYR A 80 -7.15 -2.21 -3.74
N GLU A 81 -7.75 -3.29 -4.25
CA GLU A 81 -8.55 -3.33 -5.51
C GLU A 81 -9.63 -2.23 -5.63
N TRP A 82 -10.20 -1.81 -4.50
CA TRP A 82 -11.26 -0.81 -4.41
C TRP A 82 -10.74 0.63 -4.27
N MET A 83 -9.45 0.81 -3.95
CA MET A 83 -8.80 2.11 -3.80
C MET A 83 -8.04 2.48 -5.07
N VAL A 84 -8.74 2.69 -6.17
CA VAL A 84 -8.15 3.16 -7.44
C VAL A 84 -8.70 4.52 -7.81
N TYR A 85 -7.82 5.46 -8.13
CA TYR A 85 -8.19 6.81 -8.50
C TYR A 85 -8.44 6.92 -10.00
N GLU A 86 -9.46 7.68 -10.39
CA GLU A 86 -9.69 7.97 -11.81
C GLU A 86 -8.48 8.69 -12.44
N PRO A 87 -8.17 8.43 -13.72
CA PRO A 87 -8.92 7.58 -14.67
C PRO A 87 -8.50 6.10 -14.67
N PHE A 88 -7.68 5.67 -13.71
CA PHE A 88 -7.15 4.31 -13.65
C PHE A 88 -8.23 3.29 -13.29
N LYS A 89 -7.99 2.02 -13.63
CA LYS A 89 -8.90 0.91 -13.34
C LYS A 89 -8.11 -0.28 -12.81
N HIS A 90 -8.63 -0.90 -11.75
CA HIS A 90 -8.11 -2.18 -11.29
C HIS A 90 -8.48 -3.29 -12.29
N ILE A 91 -7.49 -4.04 -12.76
CA ILE A 91 -7.68 -5.19 -13.64
C ILE A 91 -7.07 -6.39 -12.92
N ARG A 92 -7.88 -7.43 -12.74
CA ARG A 92 -7.44 -8.66 -12.10
C ARG A 92 -6.71 -9.50 -13.13
N ILE A 93 -5.46 -9.86 -12.88
CA ILE A 93 -4.70 -10.67 -13.86
C ILE A 93 -5.39 -12.02 -14.13
N ALA A 94 -6.11 -12.55 -13.14
CA ALA A 94 -6.87 -13.79 -13.25
C ALA A 94 -7.99 -13.74 -14.33
N THR A 95 -8.46 -12.55 -14.73
CA THR A 95 -9.48 -12.41 -15.80
C THR A 95 -8.87 -12.34 -17.20
N LEU A 96 -7.55 -12.36 -17.33
CA LEU A 96 -6.89 -12.41 -18.63
C LEU A 96 -6.90 -13.84 -19.21
N PRO A 97 -6.81 -13.99 -20.54
CA PRO A 97 -6.80 -15.31 -21.19
C PRO A 97 -5.73 -16.26 -20.63
N ASP A 98 -6.17 -17.45 -20.22
CA ASP A 98 -5.39 -18.55 -19.62
C ASP A 98 -4.68 -18.23 -18.29
N MET A 99 -5.09 -17.15 -17.60
CA MET A 99 -4.49 -16.77 -16.32
C MET A 99 -5.23 -17.31 -15.09
N TRP A 100 -6.52 -17.64 -15.20
CA TRP A 100 -7.28 -18.24 -14.11
C TRP A 100 -6.61 -19.51 -13.56
N GLU A 101 -6.28 -20.47 -14.44
CA GLU A 101 -5.70 -21.77 -14.07
C GLU A 101 -4.33 -21.70 -13.37
N ARG A 102 -3.72 -20.52 -13.29
CA ARG A 102 -2.40 -20.32 -12.68
C ARG A 102 -2.33 -19.16 -11.70
N THR A 103 -3.47 -18.58 -11.31
CA THR A 103 -3.49 -17.41 -10.42
C THR A 103 -4.21 -17.72 -9.12
N ILE A 104 -3.59 -17.38 -7.99
CA ILE A 104 -4.24 -17.22 -6.70
C ILE A 104 -4.35 -15.72 -6.44
N THR A 105 -5.56 -15.20 -6.31
CA THR A 105 -5.80 -13.79 -5.96
C THR A 105 -6.09 -13.67 -4.47
N ILE A 106 -5.51 -12.67 -3.81
CA ILE A 106 -5.63 -12.37 -2.39
C ILE A 106 -6.34 -11.03 -2.20
N GLY A 107 -7.33 -11.00 -1.30
CA GLY A 107 -8.02 -9.79 -0.88
C GLY A 107 -8.01 -9.59 0.64
N SER A 108 -8.42 -8.41 1.10
CA SER A 108 -8.41 -8.04 2.52
C SER A 108 -9.66 -7.25 2.92
N ALA A 109 -10.38 -7.73 3.92
CA ALA A 109 -11.49 -6.98 4.52
C ALA A 109 -10.99 -5.71 5.21
N GLY A 110 -9.83 -5.79 5.87
CA GLY A 110 -9.28 -4.64 6.60
C GLY A 110 -8.94 -3.45 5.72
N LYS A 111 -8.56 -3.70 4.46
CA LYS A 111 -8.33 -2.65 3.46
C LYS A 111 -9.63 -2.24 2.77
N THR A 112 -10.46 -3.22 2.41
CA THR A 112 -11.73 -2.99 1.73
C THR A 112 -12.70 -2.15 2.55
N PHE A 113 -12.84 -2.44 3.85
CA PHE A 113 -13.83 -1.84 4.74
C PHE A 113 -13.22 -0.95 5.84
N SER A 114 -11.94 -0.57 5.73
CA SER A 114 -11.24 0.25 6.74
C SER A 114 -11.22 -0.35 8.17
N VAL A 115 -11.37 -1.67 8.29
CA VAL A 115 -11.36 -2.42 9.57
C VAL A 115 -10.07 -3.23 9.74
N THR A 116 -8.90 -2.58 9.64
CA THR A 116 -7.60 -3.28 9.63
C THR A 116 -7.35 -4.17 10.85
N GLY A 117 -7.97 -3.86 12.00
CA GLY A 117 -7.92 -4.67 13.23
C GLY A 117 -8.73 -5.97 13.19
N TRP A 118 -9.63 -6.16 12.21
CA TRP A 118 -10.44 -7.37 12.10
C TRP A 118 -9.65 -8.58 11.57
N LYS A 119 -8.48 -8.33 10.96
CA LYS A 119 -7.51 -9.36 10.55
C LYS A 119 -8.08 -10.49 9.68
N THR A 120 -9.12 -10.21 8.91
CA THR A 120 -9.71 -11.15 7.95
C THR A 120 -9.38 -10.76 6.51
N GLY A 121 -9.07 -11.78 5.70
CA GLY A 121 -8.85 -11.69 4.27
C GLY A 121 -9.30 -12.99 3.60
N TRP A 122 -9.10 -13.10 2.29
CA TRP A 122 -9.52 -14.26 1.51
C TRP A 122 -8.53 -14.51 0.38
N ALA A 123 -8.55 -15.75 -0.13
CA ALA A 123 -7.87 -16.13 -1.36
C ALA A 123 -8.85 -16.91 -2.25
N TYR A 124 -8.78 -16.67 -3.56
CA TYR A 124 -9.56 -17.41 -4.55
C TYR A 124 -8.73 -17.69 -5.80
N GLY A 125 -9.10 -18.74 -6.52
CA GLY A 125 -8.35 -19.29 -7.64
C GLY A 125 -8.87 -20.68 -8.02
N PRO A 126 -8.20 -21.38 -8.94
CA PRO A 126 -8.62 -22.70 -9.38
C PRO A 126 -8.49 -23.72 -8.24
N ALA A 127 -9.42 -24.67 -8.19
CA ALA A 127 -9.55 -25.60 -7.07
C ALA A 127 -8.24 -26.35 -6.73
N HIS A 128 -7.49 -26.76 -7.76
CA HIS A 128 -6.23 -27.48 -7.59
C HIS A 128 -5.12 -26.65 -6.92
N LEU A 129 -5.18 -25.31 -7.00
CA LEU A 129 -4.27 -24.42 -6.28
C LEU A 129 -4.77 -24.09 -4.87
N ILE A 130 -6.08 -23.83 -4.73
CA ILE A 130 -6.69 -23.47 -3.45
C ILE A 130 -6.65 -24.63 -2.45
N HIS A 131 -6.72 -25.89 -2.90
CA HIS A 131 -6.64 -27.06 -2.02
C HIS A 131 -5.41 -27.03 -1.11
N ASN A 132 -4.23 -26.71 -1.65
CA ASN A 132 -3.00 -26.67 -0.86
C ASN A 132 -3.03 -25.53 0.18
N LEU A 133 -3.67 -24.40 -0.14
CA LEU A 133 -3.88 -23.31 0.82
C LEU A 133 -4.80 -23.73 1.97
N GLN A 134 -5.86 -24.49 1.66
CA GLN A 134 -6.78 -25.03 2.68
C GLN A 134 -6.06 -25.99 3.62
N VAL A 135 -5.22 -26.89 3.11
CA VAL A 135 -4.41 -27.80 3.93
C VAL A 135 -3.50 -27.01 4.89
N VAL A 136 -2.81 -25.98 4.39
CA VAL A 136 -1.96 -25.12 5.23
C VAL A 136 -2.81 -24.37 6.26
N HIS A 137 -3.95 -23.80 5.88
CA HIS A 137 -4.84 -23.07 6.79
C HIS A 137 -5.36 -23.99 7.91
N GLN A 138 -5.80 -25.19 7.56
CA GLN A 138 -6.30 -26.20 8.50
C GLN A 138 -5.25 -26.56 9.55
N ASN A 139 -3.98 -26.69 9.16
CA ASN A 139 -2.88 -27.10 10.04
C ASN A 139 -2.21 -25.94 10.80
N ASN A 140 -2.60 -24.68 10.56
CA ASN A 140 -2.05 -23.52 11.27
C ASN A 140 -3.10 -22.84 12.16
N LEU A 141 -4.23 -22.45 11.56
CA LEU A 141 -5.26 -21.65 12.23
C LEU A 141 -6.55 -22.46 12.43
N ASN A 142 -6.77 -23.50 11.62
CA ASN A 142 -8.01 -24.26 11.49
C ASN A 142 -9.18 -23.39 11.01
N SER A 143 -9.65 -22.47 11.84
CA SER A 143 -10.74 -21.54 11.57
C SER A 143 -10.37 -20.12 12.00
N ILE A 144 -11.10 -19.12 11.48
CA ILE A 144 -10.95 -17.71 11.85
C ILE A 144 -12.21 -17.20 12.55
N ASN A 145 -12.18 -15.97 13.05
CA ASN A 145 -13.28 -15.37 13.83
C ASN A 145 -14.62 -15.37 13.07
N THR A 146 -15.60 -16.14 13.55
CA THR A 146 -16.93 -16.30 12.92
C THR A 146 -17.74 -15.00 12.85
N PRO A 147 -17.88 -14.20 13.93
CA PRO A 147 -18.62 -12.92 13.85
C PRO A 147 -18.07 -11.97 12.77
N THR A 148 -16.75 -11.86 12.66
CA THR A 148 -16.09 -11.05 11.64
C THR A 148 -16.37 -11.59 10.22
N GLN A 149 -16.36 -12.91 10.03
CA GLN A 149 -16.72 -13.51 8.74
C GLN A 149 -18.15 -13.16 8.32
N GLU A 150 -19.12 -13.29 9.23
CA GLU A 150 -20.52 -12.96 8.98
C GLU A 150 -20.70 -11.47 8.65
N ALA A 151 -20.07 -10.59 9.42
CA ALA A 151 -20.14 -9.15 9.18
C ALA A 151 -19.56 -8.77 7.80
N ILE A 152 -18.45 -9.39 7.40
CA ILE A 152 -17.84 -9.17 6.09
C ILE A 152 -18.72 -9.71 4.97
N ALA A 153 -19.32 -10.89 5.13
CA ALA A 153 -20.22 -11.47 4.14
C ALA A 153 -21.40 -10.53 3.84
N ARG A 154 -22.10 -10.08 4.89
CA ARG A 154 -23.21 -9.11 4.75
C ARG A 154 -22.75 -7.79 4.11
N SER A 155 -21.59 -7.28 4.54
CA SER A 155 -21.04 -6.04 3.98
C SER A 155 -20.75 -6.19 2.48
N LEU A 156 -20.20 -7.33 2.05
CA LEU A 156 -19.95 -7.60 0.64
C LEU A 156 -21.25 -7.74 -0.15
N GLU A 157 -22.23 -8.48 0.36
CA GLU A 157 -23.54 -8.65 -0.28
C GLU A 157 -24.24 -7.31 -0.50
N GLU A 158 -24.34 -6.49 0.56
CA GLU A 158 -24.95 -5.16 0.49
C GLU A 158 -24.22 -4.25 -0.50
N GLU A 159 -22.89 -4.18 -0.42
CA GLU A 159 -22.11 -3.27 -1.27
C GLU A 159 -22.05 -3.69 -2.73
N VAL A 160 -21.95 -4.99 -3.00
CA VAL A 160 -21.97 -5.52 -4.37
C VAL A 160 -23.33 -5.27 -5.02
N ALA A 161 -24.42 -5.45 -4.27
CA ALA A 161 -25.78 -5.18 -4.77
C ALA A 161 -26.00 -3.71 -5.16
N ARG A 162 -25.29 -2.78 -4.51
CA ARG A 162 -25.36 -1.33 -4.82
C ARG A 162 -24.14 -0.79 -5.55
N ARG A 163 -23.30 -1.62 -6.17
CA ARG A 163 -21.99 -1.21 -6.72
C ARG A 163 -22.03 0.01 -7.64
N ASP A 164 -23.08 0.15 -8.44
CA ASP A 164 -23.25 1.25 -9.40
C ASP A 164 -23.90 2.50 -8.76
N SER A 165 -24.29 2.42 -7.48
CA SER A 165 -24.81 3.55 -6.71
C SER A 165 -23.69 4.50 -6.30
N PRO A 166 -23.92 5.83 -6.32
CA PRO A 166 -23.00 6.80 -5.74
C PRO A 166 -22.74 6.58 -4.23
N ASP A 167 -23.60 5.82 -3.55
CA ASP A 167 -23.48 5.53 -2.11
C ASP A 167 -22.69 4.24 -1.81
N CYS A 168 -22.23 3.50 -2.83
CA CYS A 168 -21.43 2.31 -2.60
C CYS A 168 -20.11 2.65 -1.91
N TYR A 169 -19.88 2.01 -0.75
CA TYR A 169 -18.70 2.23 0.08
C TYR A 169 -17.42 1.77 -0.63
N LEU A 170 -17.49 0.67 -1.39
CA LEU A 170 -16.34 0.11 -2.10
C LEU A 170 -15.69 1.16 -3.03
N VAL A 171 -16.48 2.04 -3.64
CA VAL A 171 -15.96 3.13 -4.50
C VAL A 171 -15.94 4.49 -3.82
N SER A 172 -16.51 4.64 -2.61
CA SER A 172 -16.50 5.92 -1.87
C SER A 172 -15.12 6.24 -1.29
N LEU A 173 -14.41 5.24 -0.80
CA LEU A 173 -13.12 5.45 -0.15
C LEU A 173 -12.08 6.06 -1.11
N ALA A 174 -12.01 5.59 -2.37
CA ALA A 174 -11.13 6.17 -3.38
C ALA A 174 -11.46 7.65 -3.66
N ARG A 175 -12.76 8.00 -3.71
CA ARG A 175 -13.22 9.38 -3.91
C ARG A 175 -12.80 10.30 -2.75
N GLU A 176 -12.97 9.85 -1.51
CA GLU A 176 -12.56 10.60 -0.32
C GLU A 176 -11.03 10.79 -0.28
N LEU A 177 -10.29 9.72 -0.54
CA LEU A 177 -8.83 9.72 -0.45
C LEU A 177 -8.15 10.55 -1.54
N ARG A 178 -8.79 10.74 -2.70
CA ARG A 178 -8.23 11.56 -3.80
C ARG A 178 -7.90 12.98 -3.36
N GLY A 179 -8.80 13.63 -2.60
CA GLY A 179 -8.55 14.97 -2.08
C GLY A 179 -7.35 15.02 -1.12
N LYS A 180 -7.22 14.02 -0.24
CA LYS A 180 -6.09 13.88 0.69
C LYS A 180 -4.77 13.62 -0.04
N ARG A 181 -4.80 12.78 -1.08
CA ARG A 181 -3.66 12.51 -1.98
C ARG A 181 -3.18 13.81 -2.63
N ASP A 182 -4.08 14.53 -3.28
CA ASP A 182 -3.74 15.74 -4.05
C ASP A 182 -3.23 16.85 -3.13
N PHE A 183 -3.84 16.98 -1.94
CA PHE A 183 -3.37 17.89 -0.91
C PHE A 183 -1.94 17.55 -0.45
N MET A 184 -1.66 16.28 -0.13
CA MET A 184 -0.34 15.87 0.33
C MET A 184 0.71 16.04 -0.77
N ALA A 185 0.39 15.68 -2.02
CA ALA A 185 1.28 15.89 -3.16
C ALA A 185 1.66 17.37 -3.29
N LYS A 186 0.66 18.25 -3.31
CA LYS A 186 0.87 19.70 -3.38
C LYS A 186 1.77 20.19 -2.24
N PHE A 187 1.48 19.80 -1.01
CA PHE A 187 2.26 20.18 0.16
C PHE A 187 3.73 19.74 0.05
N MET A 188 3.98 18.49 -0.35
CA MET A 188 5.34 17.96 -0.51
C MET A 188 6.12 18.70 -1.60
N THR A 189 5.48 19.01 -2.72
CA THR A 189 6.08 19.82 -3.79
C THR A 189 6.42 21.24 -3.31
N GLU A 190 5.52 21.89 -2.56
CA GLU A 190 5.73 23.25 -2.03
C GLU A 190 6.90 23.35 -1.05
N ILE A 191 7.21 22.28 -0.31
CA ILE A 191 8.37 22.24 0.59
C ILE A 191 9.66 21.78 -0.10
N GLY A 192 9.65 21.55 -1.41
CA GLY A 192 10.83 21.19 -2.20
C GLY A 192 11.12 19.70 -2.30
N MET A 193 10.19 18.82 -1.94
CA MET A 193 10.29 17.38 -2.17
C MET A 193 9.65 16.99 -3.51
N VAL A 194 9.92 15.76 -3.99
CA VAL A 194 9.38 15.24 -5.25
C VAL A 194 8.47 14.04 -4.98
N PRO A 195 7.14 14.27 -4.85
CA PRO A 195 6.19 13.19 -4.64
C PRO A 195 5.97 12.36 -5.92
N THR A 196 5.82 11.05 -5.73
CA THR A 196 5.31 10.11 -6.73
C THR A 196 3.81 10.00 -6.56
N ILE A 197 3.04 10.46 -7.56
CA ILE A 197 1.58 10.55 -7.44
C ILE A 197 0.97 9.15 -7.55
N PRO A 198 0.29 8.62 -6.50
CA PRO A 198 -0.27 7.28 -6.55
C PRO A 198 -1.54 7.21 -7.41
N GLU A 199 -1.62 6.14 -8.19
CA GLU A 199 -2.76 5.74 -9.04
C GLU A 199 -3.80 4.95 -8.23
N GLY A 200 -3.38 4.33 -7.12
CA GLY A 200 -4.24 3.65 -6.16
C GLY A 200 -3.58 3.47 -4.78
N GLY A 201 -4.34 2.88 -3.85
CA GLY A 201 -3.95 2.74 -2.44
C GLY A 201 -3.88 4.09 -1.72
N TYR A 202 -3.34 4.12 -0.51
CA TYR A 202 -3.29 5.33 0.33
C TYR A 202 -1.87 5.74 0.76
N PHE A 203 -0.86 5.25 0.02
CA PHE A 203 0.55 5.56 0.26
C PHE A 203 1.11 6.45 -0.85
N MET A 204 2.11 7.27 -0.51
CA MET A 204 2.84 8.11 -1.44
C MET A 204 4.33 7.98 -1.14
N MET A 205 5.10 7.62 -2.16
CA MET A 205 6.56 7.69 -2.10
C MET A 205 7.00 9.10 -2.45
N VAL A 206 7.89 9.69 -1.65
CA VAL A 206 8.32 11.09 -1.79
C VAL A 206 9.83 11.14 -1.76
N ASP A 207 10.45 11.55 -2.86
CA ASP A 207 11.89 11.78 -2.93
C ASP A 207 12.26 13.09 -2.21
N TRP A 208 13.12 12.97 -1.21
CA TRP A 208 13.55 14.09 -0.36
C TRP A 208 14.94 14.63 -0.69
N THR A 209 15.64 14.03 -1.66
CA THR A 209 17.04 14.35 -1.94
C THR A 209 17.29 15.80 -2.29
N PRO A 210 16.36 16.55 -2.93
CA PRO A 210 16.57 17.97 -3.18
C PRO A 210 16.71 18.81 -1.91
N LEU A 211 16.28 18.30 -0.74
CA LEU A 211 16.44 19.00 0.54
C LEU A 211 17.84 18.86 1.14
N GLY A 212 18.70 17.99 0.58
CA GLY A 212 20.04 17.74 1.10
C GLY A 212 20.07 17.11 2.50
N ILE A 213 18.95 16.54 2.96
CA ILE A 213 18.89 15.88 4.27
C ILE A 213 19.63 14.54 4.16
N PRO A 214 20.65 14.27 4.99
CA PRO A 214 21.37 13.01 4.93
C PRO A 214 20.46 11.84 5.38
N PRO A 215 20.61 10.65 4.78
CA PRO A 215 19.85 9.46 5.19
C PRO A 215 19.98 9.14 6.70
N SER A 216 21.10 9.52 7.31
CA SER A 216 21.34 9.37 8.76
C SER A 216 20.32 10.11 9.65
N ALA A 217 19.58 11.07 9.11
CA ALA A 217 18.50 11.74 9.84
C ALA A 217 17.27 10.84 10.08
N PHE A 218 17.17 9.71 9.37
CA PHE A 218 16.02 8.81 9.43
C PHE A 218 16.41 7.34 9.59
N TYR A 219 17.61 6.96 9.17
CA TYR A 219 18.10 5.60 9.24
C TYR A 219 19.41 5.57 10.02
N SER A 220 19.59 4.56 10.87
CA SER A 220 20.91 4.30 11.45
C SER A 220 21.92 3.95 10.34
N GLU A 221 23.20 4.09 10.62
CA GLU A 221 24.27 3.83 9.65
C GLU A 221 24.19 2.41 9.05
N GLU A 222 23.77 1.43 9.85
CA GLU A 222 23.52 0.05 9.44
C GLU A 222 22.34 -0.05 8.44
N HIS A 223 21.29 0.74 8.64
CA HIS A 223 20.05 0.72 7.86
C HIS A 223 20.00 1.77 6.75
N LYS A 224 21.05 2.59 6.57
CA LYS A 224 21.09 3.65 5.54
C LYS A 224 20.83 3.15 4.12
N HIS A 225 21.14 1.88 3.86
CA HIS A 225 20.91 1.23 2.57
C HIS A 225 19.43 0.87 2.31
N LEU A 226 18.61 0.81 3.37
CA LEU A 226 17.16 0.61 3.31
C LEU A 226 16.43 1.93 3.04
N GLY A 227 17.02 3.03 3.51
CA GLY A 227 16.66 4.39 3.13
C GLY A 227 17.11 4.70 1.72
N GLU A 228 16.37 4.19 0.74
CA GLU A 228 16.41 4.79 -0.60
C GLU A 228 16.05 6.28 -0.48
N ASN A 229 16.35 7.07 -1.50
CA ASN A 229 16.11 8.52 -1.59
C ASN A 229 14.65 8.98 -1.32
N HIS A 230 13.77 8.12 -0.86
CA HIS A 230 12.34 8.31 -0.71
C HIS A 230 11.83 8.00 0.71
N ILE A 231 10.88 8.78 1.19
CA ILE A 231 10.02 8.48 2.35
C ILE A 231 8.67 7.95 1.87
N ARG A 232 8.08 7.03 2.62
CA ARG A 232 6.68 6.60 2.43
C ARG A 232 5.75 7.33 3.39
N TYR A 233 4.77 8.05 2.83
CA TYR A 233 3.70 8.70 3.58
C TYR A 233 2.37 7.95 3.45
N CYS A 234 1.57 7.94 4.51
CA CYS A 234 0.24 7.36 4.55
C CYS A 234 -0.83 8.45 4.78
N PHE A 235 -1.70 8.70 3.79
CA PHE A 235 -2.64 9.83 3.82
C PHE A 235 -4.08 9.47 4.20
N ILE A 236 -4.35 8.21 4.59
CA ILE A 236 -5.69 7.78 5.07
C ILE A 236 -6.07 8.41 6.41
N LYS A 237 -5.07 8.72 7.26
CA LYS A 237 -5.28 9.15 8.66
C LYS A 237 -5.41 10.67 8.87
N ILE A 238 -5.58 11.46 7.81
CA ILE A 238 -5.79 12.91 7.97
C ILE A 238 -7.21 13.14 8.52
N ARG A 239 -7.38 13.00 9.84
CA ARG A 239 -8.45 13.68 10.58
C ARG A 239 -7.96 15.11 10.82
N SER A 240 -8.83 16.08 10.60
CA SER A 240 -8.69 17.37 11.27
C SER A 240 -8.58 17.09 12.77
N LEU A 241 -7.42 17.37 13.39
CA LEU A 241 -7.30 17.34 14.84
C LEU A 241 -8.43 18.21 15.45
N PRO A 242 -9.15 17.74 16.49
CA PRO A 242 -10.14 18.57 17.16
C PRO A 242 -9.50 19.88 17.63
N ARG A 243 -10.24 21.00 17.51
CA ARG A 243 -9.84 22.27 18.15
C ARG A 243 -9.60 22.00 19.64
N GLU A 244 -8.39 22.27 20.12
CA GLU A 244 -8.29 22.72 21.51
C GLU A 244 -9.18 23.96 21.64
N ARG A 245 -10.06 23.97 22.63
CA ARG A 245 -10.91 25.12 22.92
C ARG A 245 -10.00 26.32 23.21
N GLY A 246 -9.84 27.24 22.25
CA GLY A 246 -9.32 28.60 22.54
C GLY A 246 -8.26 29.21 21.62
N GLY A 247 -7.74 28.54 20.58
CA GLY A 247 -6.62 29.09 19.77
C GLY A 247 -6.98 29.45 18.32
N GLY A 248 -7.09 30.75 18.00
CA GLY A 248 -7.32 31.27 16.65
C GLY A 248 -6.08 31.31 15.74
N GLY A 249 -5.42 30.17 15.53
CA GLY A 249 -4.27 30.03 14.61
C GLY A 249 -4.47 28.96 13.52
N PRO A 250 -3.68 28.99 12.43
CA PRO A 250 -3.78 28.00 11.35
C PRO A 250 -3.50 26.57 11.85
N ARG A 251 -4.23 25.60 11.27
CA ARG A 251 -4.25 24.18 11.64
C ARG A 251 -2.85 23.56 11.55
N ALA A 252 -2.39 22.89 12.60
CA ALA A 252 -1.31 21.91 12.48
C ALA A 252 -1.93 20.58 11.98
N MET A 253 -1.42 20.05 10.87
CA MET A 253 -1.75 18.71 10.40
C MET A 253 -0.70 17.74 10.91
N GLY A 254 -1.13 16.73 11.68
CA GLY A 254 -0.28 15.61 12.07
C GLY A 254 -0.16 14.64 10.90
N TRP A 255 1.07 14.41 10.41
CA TRP A 255 1.36 13.39 9.42
C TRP A 255 1.88 12.15 10.15
N LEU A 256 1.33 10.97 9.82
CA LEU A 256 1.90 9.71 10.27
C LEU A 256 2.85 9.21 9.19
N VAL A 257 4.15 9.37 9.44
CA VAL A 257 5.20 8.61 8.76
C VAL A 257 5.06 7.17 9.26
N TRP A 258 4.84 6.21 8.34
CA TRP A 258 4.79 4.80 8.71
C TRP A 258 6.07 4.13 8.23
N GLU A 259 7.01 3.97 9.15
CA GLU A 259 8.19 3.12 8.95
C GLU A 259 7.73 1.65 8.93
N ASP A 260 7.97 0.96 7.81
CA ASP A 260 7.75 -0.49 7.71
C ASP A 260 8.99 -1.21 8.23
N PHE A 261 9.08 -1.54 9.52
CA PHE A 261 9.93 -2.64 9.96
C PHE A 261 9.35 -3.27 11.22
N ARG A 262 8.59 -4.36 11.05
CA ARG A 262 8.40 -5.36 12.10
C ARG A 262 9.31 -6.56 11.82
N GLU A 263 10.60 -6.38 12.04
CA GLU A 263 11.45 -7.45 12.55
C GLU A 263 11.96 -7.00 13.91
N ARG A 264 11.38 -7.58 14.97
CA ARG A 264 11.84 -7.58 16.37
C ARG A 264 12.93 -6.55 16.72
N SER A 265 12.58 -5.28 16.84
CA SER A 265 13.35 -4.34 17.65
C SER A 265 12.39 -3.57 18.54
N SER A 266 12.76 -3.46 19.81
CA SER A 266 12.02 -2.77 20.88
C SER A 266 12.14 -1.24 20.78
N ALA A 267 12.23 -0.68 19.57
CA ALA A 267 12.39 0.75 19.37
C ALA A 267 11.01 1.42 19.19
N PRO A 268 10.75 2.57 19.86
CA PRO A 268 9.50 3.30 19.73
C PRO A 268 9.34 3.87 18.32
N ALA A 269 8.10 3.90 17.81
CA ALA A 269 7.78 4.51 16.52
C ALA A 269 7.89 6.04 16.60
N SER A 270 8.79 6.63 15.81
CA SER A 270 9.00 8.07 15.75
C SER A 270 7.93 8.76 14.87
N ILE A 271 7.15 9.69 15.44
CA ILE A 271 6.21 10.53 14.68
C ILE A 271 6.90 11.88 14.41
N ILE A 272 7.19 12.19 13.14
CA ILE A 272 7.72 13.50 12.75
C ILE A 272 6.55 14.41 12.35
N VAL A 273 6.23 15.39 13.18
CA VAL A 273 5.23 16.43 12.88
C VAL A 273 5.93 17.70 12.38
N TYR A 274 5.67 18.09 11.14
CA TYR A 274 6.07 19.41 10.64
C TYR A 274 4.98 20.45 10.93
N SER A 275 5.33 21.52 11.65
CA SER A 275 4.49 22.71 11.83
C SER A 275 5.28 23.94 11.42
N ARG A 276 4.83 24.64 10.37
CA ARG A 276 5.38 25.93 9.96
C ARG A 276 4.53 27.03 10.61
N ARG A 277 5.00 27.64 11.70
CA ARG A 277 4.50 28.97 12.10
C ARG A 277 5.27 30.01 11.32
N ASN A 278 4.57 30.99 10.76
CA ASN A 278 5.15 32.09 10.00
C ASN A 278 6.39 32.66 10.71
N GLY A 279 7.54 32.63 10.03
CA GLY A 279 8.71 33.44 10.37
C GLY A 279 9.84 32.81 11.19
N ASP A 280 9.75 31.56 11.66
CA ASP A 280 10.88 30.91 12.37
C ASP A 280 11.19 29.53 11.76
N SER A 281 12.40 29.36 11.23
CA SER A 281 12.89 28.18 10.52
C SER A 281 13.45 27.11 11.44
N ARG A 282 12.92 26.97 12.66
CA ARG A 282 13.37 25.95 13.61
C ARG A 282 12.52 24.68 13.49
N THR A 283 13.12 23.63 12.93
CA THR A 283 12.66 22.26 13.10
C THR A 283 12.63 21.93 14.59
N LYS A 284 11.45 21.68 15.16
CA LYS A 284 11.34 21.07 16.48
C LYS A 284 11.00 19.59 16.29
N LEU A 285 11.96 18.72 16.58
CA LEU A 285 11.66 17.34 16.95
C LEU A 285 10.88 17.42 18.27
N VAL A 286 9.64 16.96 18.27
CA VAL A 286 8.88 16.73 19.50
C VAL A 286 8.97 15.25 19.76
N GLU A 287 9.87 14.86 20.67
CA GLU A 287 9.85 13.53 21.26
C GLU A 287 8.60 13.44 22.13
N PHE A 288 7.71 12.49 21.82
CA PHE A 288 6.62 12.13 22.73
C PHE A 288 7.18 11.07 23.67
N GLU A 289 7.30 11.38 24.96
CA GLU A 289 7.46 10.36 25.99
C GLU A 289 6.22 9.46 26.01
N GLU A 290 6.50 8.18 26.28
CA GLU A 290 5.54 7.08 26.36
C GLU A 290 4.38 7.46 27.30
N VAL A 291 3.19 7.70 26.75
CA VAL A 291 1.98 7.74 27.59
C VAL A 291 1.65 6.29 27.91
N GLU A 292 2.01 5.86 29.12
CA GLU A 292 1.63 4.57 29.69
C GLU A 292 0.20 4.22 29.31
N SER A 293 0.02 3.03 28.72
CA SER A 293 -1.29 2.48 28.42
C SER A 293 -2.08 2.34 29.73
N THR A 294 -2.88 3.34 30.07
CA THR A 294 -3.82 3.22 31.17
C THR A 294 -4.90 2.25 30.71
N SER A 295 -4.81 1.04 31.24
CA SER A 295 -5.77 -0.05 31.15
C SER A 295 -7.20 0.45 31.35
N LEU A 296 -8.00 0.40 30.29
CA LEU A 296 -9.46 0.44 30.38
C LEU A 296 -9.92 -0.98 30.75
N ARG A 297 -10.05 -1.23 32.06
CA ARG A 297 -10.89 -2.33 32.57
C ARG A 297 -12.34 -1.95 32.27
N ILE A 298 -13.01 -2.80 31.50
CA ILE A 298 -14.46 -2.76 31.35
C ILE A 298 -15.04 -3.46 32.58
N ALA A 299 -15.79 -2.72 33.38
CA ALA A 299 -16.89 -3.26 34.18
C ALA A 299 -18.18 -3.12 33.35
#